data_AF-A0A7H0FU98-F1
#
_entry.id   AF-A0A7H0FU98-F1
#
_cell.length_a   1.000
_cell.length_b   1.000
_cell.length_c   1.000
_cell.angle_alpha   90.00
_cell.angle_beta   90.00
_cell.angle_gamma   90.00
#
_symmetry.space_group_name_H-M   'P 1'
#
loop_
_entity.id
_entity.type
_entity.pdbx_description
1 polymer ?
#
loop_
_entity_poly.entity_id
_entity_poly.type
_entity_poly.pdbx_seq_one_letter_code
_entity_poly.pdbx_strand_id
1 'polypeptide(L)'
;MRESIASAFSLALLLTACGPASSGSTESSIPQAAQPQLASTAKENRMEANTDESPTVALDRVARKGMAYADFRNEVLALGWQPVVDPQCKVNVAGSDHVALCEGNPDLPSCRACDEIPELSAYSGDARSLSVFRNEAGGLRLEVTGVGELSDWNVAGEESGLQVMSWEVTPEK
;
A
#
# COMPACT_ATOMS: atom_id res chain seq x y z
N MET A 1 5.35 32.64 40.45
CA MET A 1 6.27 33.58 39.76
C MET A 1 6.35 33.14 38.31
N ARG A 2 5.92 34.02 37.41
CA ARG A 2 5.96 33.88 35.95
C ARG A 2 7.38 34.18 35.50
N GLU A 3 7.99 33.34 34.68
CA GLU A 3 9.19 33.73 33.92
C GLU A 3 9.02 33.19 32.51
N SER A 4 8.70 34.12 31.60
CA SER A 4 8.68 33.97 30.16
C SER A 4 10.10 34.10 29.62
N ILE A 5 10.58 33.21 28.76
CA ILE A 5 11.82 33.44 28.00
C ILE A 5 11.61 33.10 26.51
N ALA A 6 11.39 34.19 25.78
CA ALA A 6 11.83 34.53 24.44
C ALA A 6 12.17 33.42 23.42
N SER A 7 11.30 33.33 22.41
CA SER A 7 11.62 32.83 21.07
C SER A 7 12.69 33.69 20.40
N ALA A 8 13.73 33.04 19.85
CA ALA A 8 14.63 33.64 18.86
C ALA A 8 14.42 32.93 17.52
N PHE A 9 13.73 33.60 16.62
CA PHE A 9 13.62 33.27 15.20
C PHE A 9 14.98 33.51 14.54
N SER A 10 15.60 32.48 13.97
CA SER A 10 16.72 32.62 13.03
C SER A 10 16.28 32.12 11.66
N LEU A 11 15.90 33.09 10.83
CA LEU A 11 15.57 32.93 9.41
C LEU A 11 16.88 32.90 8.62
N ALA A 12 17.23 31.77 8.00
CA ALA A 12 18.33 31.68 7.06
C ALA A 12 17.77 31.38 5.66
N LEU A 13 17.60 32.44 4.85
CA LEU A 13 17.42 32.33 3.41
C LEU A 13 18.78 32.04 2.76
N LEU A 14 18.87 30.94 2.02
CA LEU A 14 19.92 30.73 1.02
C LEU A 14 19.26 30.44 -0.33
N LEU A 15 19.36 31.41 -1.23
CA LEU A 15 18.97 31.39 -2.64
C LEU A 15 20.19 30.99 -3.48
N THR A 16 20.09 29.88 -4.21
CA THR A 16 20.94 29.47 -5.35
C THR A 16 20.24 28.24 -5.98
N ALA A 17 20.10 28.02 -7.29
CA ALA A 17 20.91 28.40 -8.44
C ALA A 17 20.13 28.35 -9.78
N CYS A 18 20.79 28.88 -10.82
CA CYS A 18 20.41 29.10 -12.22
C CYS A 18 19.97 27.89 -13.06
N GLY A 19 19.19 28.20 -14.12
CA GLY A 19 19.32 27.58 -15.44
C GLY A 19 18.14 27.86 -16.38
N PRO A 20 18.27 28.68 -17.45
CA PRO A 20 17.23 28.86 -18.46
C PRO A 20 17.47 27.99 -19.72
N ALA A 21 16.44 28.01 -20.57
CA ALA A 21 16.38 27.57 -21.98
C ALA A 21 15.78 26.18 -22.25
N SER A 22 14.44 26.15 -22.26
CA SER A 22 13.68 25.23 -23.12
C SER A 22 13.07 26.06 -24.26
N SER A 23 13.45 25.75 -25.50
CA SER A 23 12.77 26.18 -26.73
C SER A 23 13.22 25.28 -27.87
N GLY A 24 12.55 24.13 -28.02
CA GLY A 24 12.60 23.30 -29.22
C GLY A 24 11.23 23.32 -29.87
N SER A 25 11.14 23.96 -31.03
CA SER A 25 9.93 24.06 -31.85
C SER A 25 9.70 22.78 -32.66
N THR A 26 8.42 22.40 -32.75
CA THR A 26 7.70 21.85 -33.91
C THR A 26 8.37 20.78 -34.78
N GLU A 27 7.78 19.58 -34.84
CA GLU A 27 7.34 18.99 -36.12
C GLU A 27 6.29 17.89 -35.90
N SER A 28 5.11 18.08 -36.47
CA SER A 28 4.14 17.01 -36.77
C SER A 28 4.55 16.34 -38.07
N SER A 29 4.47 15.01 -38.17
CA SER A 29 3.85 14.29 -39.32
C SER A 29 3.92 12.75 -39.19
N ILE A 30 2.72 12.14 -39.11
CA ILE A 30 2.21 10.94 -39.83
C ILE A 30 2.80 9.54 -39.49
N PRO A 31 1.95 8.50 -39.32
CA PRO A 31 2.33 7.17 -38.84
C PRO A 31 2.81 6.25 -39.96
N GLN A 32 3.77 5.37 -39.64
CA GLN A 32 4.16 4.26 -40.52
C GLN A 32 3.96 2.92 -39.82
N ALA A 33 3.13 2.10 -40.44
CA ALA A 33 2.73 0.77 -40.00
C ALA A 33 3.85 -0.28 -40.18
N ALA A 34 3.87 -1.21 -39.22
CA ALA A 34 4.23 -2.62 -39.28
C ALA A 34 5.55 -3.07 -39.94
N GLN A 35 6.40 -3.76 -39.17
CA GLN A 35 6.53 -5.23 -39.23
C GLN A 35 7.51 -5.80 -38.17
N PRO A 36 7.48 -7.12 -37.90
CA PRO A 36 7.76 -7.70 -36.59
C PRO A 36 9.23 -8.11 -36.41
N GLN A 37 9.80 -7.82 -35.24
CA GLN A 37 11.05 -8.43 -34.81
C GLN A 37 10.76 -9.52 -33.78
N LEU A 38 10.89 -10.75 -34.29
CA LEU A 38 10.99 -11.99 -33.54
C LEU A 38 12.19 -11.97 -32.58
N ALA A 39 11.97 -12.66 -31.46
CA ALA A 39 12.97 -13.26 -30.57
C ALA A 39 13.76 -12.30 -29.69
N SER A 40 13.12 -11.85 -28.60
CA SER A 40 13.82 -11.81 -27.31
C SER A 40 13.46 -13.09 -26.56
N THR A 41 14.39 -14.03 -26.52
CA THR A 41 14.42 -15.11 -25.53
C THR A 41 14.57 -14.49 -24.14
N ALA A 42 13.46 -13.99 -23.59
CA ALA A 42 13.33 -13.82 -22.16
C ALA A 42 13.28 -15.23 -21.60
N LYS A 43 14.42 -15.68 -21.10
CA LYS A 43 14.56 -16.85 -20.26
C LYS A 43 13.67 -16.61 -19.04
N GLU A 44 12.43 -17.07 -19.15
CA GLU A 44 11.44 -17.15 -18.10
C GLU A 44 12.01 -18.09 -17.03
N ASN A 45 12.84 -17.53 -16.15
CA ASN A 45 13.01 -18.03 -14.79
C ASN A 45 11.72 -17.68 -14.03
N ARG A 46 10.57 -18.16 -14.52
CA ARG A 46 9.40 -18.36 -13.68
C ARG A 46 9.82 -19.49 -12.78
N MET A 47 10.29 -19.12 -11.59
CA MET A 47 10.42 -20.06 -10.50
C MET A 47 9.08 -20.78 -10.42
N GLU A 48 9.04 -22.04 -10.88
CA GLU A 48 7.88 -22.90 -10.72
C GLU A 48 7.53 -22.83 -9.24
N ALA A 49 6.39 -22.18 -8.95
CA ALA A 49 5.80 -22.22 -7.64
C ALA A 49 5.65 -23.70 -7.32
N ASN A 50 6.42 -24.18 -6.34
CA ASN A 50 6.25 -25.52 -5.78
C ASN A 50 4.77 -25.64 -5.39
N THR A 51 3.99 -26.29 -6.25
CA THR A 51 2.52 -26.27 -6.18
C THR A 51 2.00 -27.15 -5.04
N ASP A 52 2.90 -27.76 -4.27
CA ASP A 52 2.62 -28.67 -3.16
C ASP A 52 2.96 -28.06 -1.80
N GLU A 53 3.40 -26.81 -1.77
CA GLU A 53 3.72 -26.14 -0.51
C GLU A 53 2.49 -25.52 0.14
N SER A 54 2.33 -25.76 1.44
CA SER A 54 1.28 -25.13 2.24
C SER A 54 1.39 -23.58 2.18
N PRO A 55 0.26 -22.86 1.98
CA PRO A 55 0.25 -21.40 1.96
C PRO A 55 0.90 -20.74 3.19
N THR A 56 0.83 -21.38 4.36
CA THR A 56 1.46 -20.90 5.60
C THR A 56 2.98 -20.95 5.51
N VAL A 57 3.54 -22.05 5.00
CA VAL A 57 5.00 -22.20 4.86
C VAL A 57 5.55 -21.21 3.83
N ALA A 58 4.79 -20.95 2.76
CA ALA A 58 5.14 -19.95 1.78
C ALA A 58 5.13 -18.53 2.38
N LEU A 59 4.10 -18.21 3.17
CA LEU A 59 3.96 -16.93 3.86
C LEU A 59 5.11 -16.67 4.84
N ASP A 60 5.49 -17.67 5.63
CA ASP A 60 6.55 -17.55 6.66
C ASP A 60 7.93 -17.20 6.07
N ARG A 61 8.17 -17.44 4.78
CA ARG A 61 9.42 -17.04 4.12
C ARG A 61 9.46 -15.58 3.70
N VAL A 62 8.31 -14.99 3.41
CA VAL A 62 8.21 -13.63 2.85
C VAL A 62 7.83 -12.61 3.92
N ALA A 63 7.02 -13.01 4.89
CA ALA A 63 6.50 -12.15 5.93
C ALA A 63 7.59 -11.75 6.94
N ARG A 64 7.72 -10.45 7.18
CA ARG A 64 8.67 -9.90 8.16
C ARG A 64 8.02 -8.76 8.92
N LYS A 65 8.18 -8.77 10.25
CA LYS A 65 7.79 -7.63 11.08
C LYS A 65 8.63 -6.40 10.69
N GLY A 66 7.99 -5.25 10.57
CA GLY A 66 8.60 -3.97 10.21
C GLY A 66 8.77 -3.73 8.71
N MET A 67 8.44 -4.70 7.84
CA MET A 67 8.44 -4.45 6.40
C MET A 67 7.28 -3.52 6.01
N ALA A 68 7.44 -2.77 4.92
CA ALA A 68 6.36 -1.98 4.36
C ALA A 68 5.16 -2.86 4.04
N TYR A 69 3.96 -2.37 4.36
CA TYR A 69 2.72 -3.08 4.08
C TYR A 69 2.54 -3.34 2.58
N ALA A 70 2.93 -2.40 1.72
CA ALA A 70 2.86 -2.56 0.27
C ALA A 70 3.66 -3.77 -0.23
N ASP A 71 4.88 -3.95 0.30
CA ASP A 71 5.74 -5.09 -0.04
C ASP A 71 5.12 -6.40 0.44
N PHE A 72 4.63 -6.42 1.69
CA PHE A 72 3.96 -7.59 2.26
C PHE A 72 2.73 -7.98 1.44
N ARG A 73 1.90 -7.00 1.09
CA ARG A 73 0.69 -7.17 0.29
C ARG A 73 1.03 -7.80 -1.06
N ASN A 74 2.05 -7.29 -1.75
CA ASN A 74 2.46 -7.82 -3.04
C ASN A 74 2.89 -9.29 -2.96
N GLU A 75 3.65 -9.66 -1.93
CA GLU A 75 4.06 -11.05 -1.69
C GLU A 75 2.86 -11.95 -1.37
N VAL A 76 1.96 -11.50 -0.49
CA VAL A 76 0.74 -12.23 -0.14
C VAL A 76 -0.15 -12.50 -1.35
N LEU A 77 -0.36 -11.49 -2.20
CA LEU A 77 -1.11 -11.64 -3.45
C LEU A 77 -0.40 -12.58 -4.44
N ALA A 78 0.92 -12.51 -4.54
CA ALA A 78 1.70 -13.41 -5.40
C ALA A 78 1.65 -14.88 -4.95
N LEU A 79 1.47 -15.11 -3.65
CA LEU A 79 1.23 -16.43 -3.05
C LEU A 79 -0.22 -16.92 -3.22
N GLY A 80 -1.07 -16.17 -3.93
CA GLY A 80 -2.44 -16.59 -4.25
C GLY A 80 -3.47 -16.33 -3.14
N TRP A 81 -3.10 -15.59 -2.10
CA TRP A 81 -4.09 -15.06 -1.15
C TRP A 81 -4.93 -13.97 -1.83
N GLN A 82 -6.19 -13.88 -1.45
CA GLN A 82 -7.15 -12.92 -2.00
C GLN A 82 -7.61 -11.95 -0.90
N PRO A 83 -7.77 -10.65 -1.22
CA PRO A 83 -8.38 -9.69 -0.31
C PRO A 83 -9.80 -10.10 0.10
N VAL A 84 -10.15 -9.87 1.36
CA VAL A 84 -11.52 -10.03 1.87
C VAL A 84 -12.13 -8.66 2.10
N VAL A 85 -13.15 -8.34 1.30
CA VAL A 85 -13.94 -7.10 1.46
C VAL A 85 -14.78 -7.19 2.72
N ASP A 86 -14.53 -6.28 3.66
CA ASP A 86 -15.35 -6.12 4.87
C ASP A 86 -16.48 -5.10 4.63
N PRO A 87 -17.76 -5.52 4.64
CA PRO A 87 -18.89 -4.60 4.51
C PRO A 87 -18.98 -3.53 5.61
N GLN A 88 -18.27 -3.70 6.71
CA GLN A 88 -18.21 -2.74 7.83
C GLN A 88 -16.96 -1.85 7.79
N CYS A 89 -16.07 -1.99 6.80
CA CYS A 89 -14.82 -1.22 6.75
C CYS A 89 -15.06 0.29 6.91
N LYS A 90 -16.03 0.88 6.20
CA LYS A 90 -16.28 2.34 6.25
C LYS A 90 -16.68 2.79 7.66
N VAL A 91 -17.47 1.99 8.37
CA VAL A 91 -17.82 2.26 9.77
C VAL A 91 -16.62 2.10 10.69
N ASN A 92 -15.79 1.08 10.45
CA ASN A 92 -14.61 0.77 11.27
C ASN A 92 -13.43 1.73 11.05
N VAL A 93 -13.37 2.41 9.90
CA VAL A 93 -12.27 3.31 9.51
C VAL A 93 -12.66 4.78 9.64
N ALA A 94 -13.85 5.18 9.17
CA ALA A 94 -14.32 6.56 9.20
C ALA A 94 -15.34 6.85 10.31
N GLY A 95 -15.77 5.82 11.06
CA GLY A 95 -16.71 5.93 12.17
C GLY A 95 -18.17 5.75 11.77
N SER A 96 -19.07 5.76 12.76
CA SER A 96 -20.52 5.59 12.54
C SER A 96 -21.11 6.65 11.59
N ASP A 97 -20.58 7.87 11.65
CA ASP A 97 -21.05 9.03 10.90
C ASP A 97 -20.37 9.15 9.51
N HIS A 98 -19.72 8.08 9.03
CA HIS A 98 -18.95 8.08 7.79
C HIS A 98 -19.72 8.62 6.58
N VAL A 99 -21.04 8.42 6.49
CA VAL A 99 -21.85 8.92 5.37
C VAL A 99 -21.76 10.44 5.29
N ALA A 100 -22.12 11.15 6.37
CA ALA A 100 -22.07 12.60 6.40
C ALA A 100 -20.64 13.14 6.32
N LEU A 101 -19.68 12.45 6.96
CA LEU A 101 -18.27 12.84 6.92
C LEU A 101 -17.70 12.78 5.50
N CYS A 102 -17.93 11.67 4.80
CA CYS A 102 -17.33 11.39 3.50
C CYS A 102 -18.06 12.07 2.34
N GLU A 103 -19.35 12.39 2.47
CA GLU A 103 -20.05 13.25 1.52
C GLU A 103 -19.45 14.67 1.49
N GLY A 104 -19.11 15.22 2.66
CA GLY A 104 -18.49 16.54 2.77
C GLY A 104 -16.98 16.55 2.51
N ASN A 105 -16.31 15.41 2.66
CA ASN A 105 -14.85 15.30 2.60
C ASN A 105 -14.43 13.99 1.89
N PRO A 106 -14.76 13.82 0.60
CA PRO A 106 -14.53 12.56 -0.11
C PRO A 106 -13.05 12.21 -0.25
N ASP A 107 -12.16 13.19 -0.14
CA ASP A 107 -10.72 13.01 -0.30
C ASP A 107 -9.97 12.63 0.97
N LEU A 108 -10.66 12.55 2.12
CA LEU A 108 -10.02 12.05 3.34
C LEU A 108 -9.56 10.60 3.13
N PRO A 109 -8.34 10.25 3.56
CA PRO A 109 -7.84 8.87 3.46
C PRO A 109 -8.82 7.85 4.04
N SER A 110 -9.43 8.14 5.19
CA SER A 110 -10.42 7.27 5.84
C SER A 110 -11.69 7.02 5.01
N CYS A 111 -12.03 7.93 4.08
CA CYS A 111 -13.21 7.82 3.23
C CYS A 111 -12.97 6.98 1.97
N ARG A 112 -11.75 6.99 1.43
CA ARG A 112 -11.39 6.23 0.22
C ARG A 112 -10.72 4.89 0.53
N ALA A 113 -10.10 4.74 1.71
CA ALA A 113 -9.28 3.57 2.04
C ALA A 113 -9.98 2.22 1.83
N CYS A 114 -11.26 2.11 2.19
CA CYS A 114 -12.00 0.85 2.02
C CYS A 114 -12.30 0.50 0.55
N ASP A 115 -12.31 1.50 -0.34
CA ASP A 115 -12.52 1.30 -1.77
C ASP A 115 -11.17 1.02 -2.49
N GLU A 116 -10.07 1.53 -1.95
CA GLU A 116 -8.70 1.37 -2.48
C GLU A 116 -7.97 0.13 -1.94
N ILE A 117 -8.26 -0.26 -0.70
CA ILE A 117 -7.63 -1.36 0.05
C ILE A 117 -8.73 -2.37 0.40
N PRO A 118 -9.12 -3.25 -0.53
CA PRO A 118 -10.27 -4.14 -0.35
C PRO A 118 -10.10 -5.10 0.83
N GLU A 119 -8.88 -5.43 1.24
CA GLU A 119 -8.60 -6.24 2.42
C GLU A 119 -8.71 -5.48 3.75
N LEU A 120 -8.83 -4.15 3.74
CA LEU A 120 -8.89 -3.36 4.97
C LEU A 120 -10.22 -3.62 5.68
N SER A 121 -10.15 -3.99 6.95
CA SER A 121 -11.30 -4.23 7.81
C SER A 121 -11.46 -3.14 8.88
N ALA A 122 -10.35 -2.60 9.40
CA ALA A 122 -10.39 -1.53 10.40
C ALA A 122 -9.12 -0.66 10.36
N TYR A 123 -9.26 0.59 10.80
CA TYR A 123 -8.14 1.49 11.07
C TYR A 123 -8.46 2.34 12.30
N SER A 124 -7.66 2.21 13.35
CA SER A 124 -7.90 2.86 14.64
C SER A 124 -7.15 4.19 14.77
N GLY A 125 -7.61 5.04 15.71
CA GLY A 125 -6.99 6.34 15.99
C GLY A 125 -5.56 6.28 16.58
N ASP A 126 -5.08 5.10 16.98
CA ASP A 126 -3.67 4.85 17.34
C ASP A 126 -2.84 4.33 16.15
N ALA A 127 -3.33 4.58 14.93
CA ALA A 127 -2.68 4.25 13.67
C ALA A 127 -2.44 2.74 13.47
N ARG A 128 -3.38 1.88 13.90
CA ARG A 128 -3.32 0.44 13.63
C ARG A 128 -4.32 0.05 12.56
N SER A 129 -3.89 -0.72 11.59
CA SER A 129 -4.77 -1.32 10.59
C SER A 129 -5.00 -2.81 10.87
N LEU A 130 -6.19 -3.30 10.53
CA LEU A 130 -6.47 -4.71 10.37
C LEU A 130 -6.78 -4.98 8.91
N SER A 131 -6.00 -5.86 8.28
CA SER A 131 -6.26 -6.34 6.92
C SER A 131 -6.49 -7.84 6.91
N VAL A 132 -7.33 -8.28 5.98
CA VAL A 132 -7.82 -9.65 5.92
C VAL A 132 -7.69 -10.21 4.51
N PHE A 133 -7.03 -11.36 4.43
CA PHE A 133 -6.94 -12.15 3.21
C PHE A 133 -7.48 -13.56 3.44
N ARG A 134 -7.82 -14.24 2.35
CA ARG A 134 -8.23 -15.65 2.34
C ARG A 134 -7.44 -16.43 1.30
N ASN A 135 -7.22 -17.71 1.55
CA ASN A 135 -6.65 -18.63 0.59
C ASN A 135 -7.62 -19.81 0.41
N GLU A 136 -8.35 -19.81 -0.71
CA GLU A 136 -9.38 -20.82 -0.98
C GLU A 136 -8.79 -22.23 -1.15
N ALA A 137 -7.55 -22.35 -1.65
CA ALA A 137 -6.89 -23.63 -1.85
C ALA A 137 -6.59 -24.35 -0.52
N GLY A 138 -6.29 -23.58 0.53
CA GLY A 138 -6.05 -24.09 1.88
C GLY A 138 -7.25 -24.02 2.82
N GLY A 139 -8.33 -23.32 2.46
CA GLY A 139 -9.41 -22.98 3.40
C GLY A 139 -8.88 -22.18 4.58
N LEU A 140 -8.03 -21.17 4.32
CA LEU A 140 -7.32 -20.40 5.33
C LEU A 140 -7.68 -18.93 5.27
N ARG A 141 -7.66 -18.29 6.44
CA ARG A 141 -7.79 -16.86 6.65
C ARG A 141 -6.48 -16.31 7.21
N LEU A 142 -6.04 -15.17 6.67
CA LEU A 142 -4.88 -14.44 7.12
C LEU A 142 -5.32 -13.07 7.63
N GLU A 143 -5.07 -12.79 8.91
CA GLU A 143 -5.27 -11.47 9.50
C GLU A 143 -3.91 -10.80 9.70
N VAL A 144 -3.81 -9.54 9.32
CA VAL A 144 -2.56 -8.78 9.31
C VAL A 144 -2.79 -7.49 10.07
N THR A 145 -1.96 -7.23 11.07
CA THR A 145 -1.97 -5.96 11.78
C THR A 145 -0.85 -5.08 11.24
N GLY A 146 -1.21 -3.91 10.71
CA GLY A 146 -0.28 -2.85 10.36
C GLY A 146 -0.23 -1.77 11.43
N VAL A 147 0.84 -0.96 11.41
CA VAL A 147 0.97 0.25 12.22
C VAL A 147 1.55 1.39 11.39
N GLY A 148 0.98 2.58 11.51
CA GLY A 148 1.44 3.80 10.87
C GLY A 148 0.43 4.47 9.93
N GLU A 149 0.94 5.23 8.97
CA GLU A 149 0.15 6.14 8.13
C GLU A 149 -0.61 5.38 7.03
N LEU A 150 -1.94 5.36 7.10
CA LEU A 150 -2.76 4.57 6.16
C LEU A 150 -2.61 5.04 4.71
N SER A 151 -2.34 6.32 4.49
CA SER A 151 -2.13 6.84 3.13
C SER A 151 -0.89 6.26 2.44
N ASP A 152 0.04 5.67 3.20
CA ASP A 152 1.25 5.01 2.67
C ASP A 152 1.03 3.52 2.36
N TRP A 153 -0.21 3.04 2.28
CA TRP A 153 -0.52 1.63 2.05
C TRP A 153 0.11 1.02 0.80
N ASN A 154 0.38 1.84 -0.22
CA ASN A 154 1.02 1.42 -1.47
C ASN A 154 2.49 1.88 -1.61
N VAL A 155 3.06 2.47 -0.56
CA VAL A 155 4.46 2.91 -0.51
C VAL A 155 5.31 1.72 -0.06
N ALA A 156 6.29 1.36 -0.88
CA ALA A 156 7.21 0.25 -0.67
C ALA A 156 8.51 0.68 0.03
N GLY A 157 9.25 -0.29 0.58
CA GLY A 157 10.58 -0.08 1.13
C GLY A 157 10.62 0.79 2.39
N GLU A 158 11.80 1.37 2.65
CA GLU A 158 12.09 2.09 3.89
C GLU A 158 11.36 3.43 4.03
N GLU A 159 10.88 4.00 2.92
CA GLU A 159 10.12 5.26 2.90
C GLU A 159 8.66 5.08 3.33
N SER A 160 8.20 3.83 3.51
CA SER A 160 6.82 3.55 3.88
C SER A 160 6.52 3.93 5.33
N GLY A 161 5.52 4.78 5.52
CA GLY A 161 4.95 5.09 6.82
C GLY A 161 4.02 4.00 7.37
N LEU A 162 3.67 2.95 6.60
CA LEU A 162 2.81 1.84 7.06
C LEU A 162 3.57 0.51 7.09
N GLN A 163 3.74 -0.06 8.28
CA GLN A 163 4.55 -1.25 8.48
C GLN A 163 3.74 -2.42 9.04
N VAL A 164 4.11 -3.64 8.67
CA VAL A 164 3.54 -4.87 9.23
C VAL A 164 4.02 -5.06 10.67
N MET A 165 3.11 -5.20 11.61
CA MET A 165 3.42 -5.47 13.01
C MET A 165 3.31 -6.96 13.37
N SER A 166 2.27 -7.63 12.88
CA SER A 166 1.96 -9.04 13.15
C SER A 166 1.03 -9.62 12.10
N TRP A 167 0.99 -10.95 12.01
CA TRP A 167 0.04 -11.68 11.18
C TRP A 167 -0.36 -13.00 11.86
N GLU A 168 -1.55 -13.48 11.57
CA GLU A 168 -2.07 -14.76 12.06
C GLU A 168 -2.79 -15.50 10.95
N VAL A 169 -2.49 -16.79 10.79
CA VAL A 169 -3.20 -17.68 9.87
C VAL A 169 -4.10 -18.63 10.66
N THR A 170 -5.38 -18.65 10.31
CA THR A 170 -6.40 -19.52 10.92
C THR A 170 -7.18 -20.27 9.85
N PRO A 171 -7.84 -21.40 10.17
CA PRO A 171 -8.82 -22.00 9.27
C PRO A 171 -9.97 -21.02 8.97
N GLU A 172 -10.42 -20.96 7.72
CA GLU A 172 -11.62 -20.24 7.33
C GLU A 172 -12.85 -20.97 7.92
N LYS A 173 -13.70 -20.22 8.64
CA LYS A 173 -14.88 -20.77 9.33
C LYS A 173 -16.08 -20.87 8.40
#